data_AF-Q1QNN0-F1
#
_entry.id   AF-Q1QNN0-F1
#
_cell.length_a   1.000
_cell.length_b   1.000
_cell.length_c   1.000
_cell.angle_alpha   90.00
_cell.angle_beta   90.00
_cell.angle_gamma   90.00
#
_symmetry.space_group_name_H-M   'P 1'
#
loop_
_entity.id
_entity.type
_entity.pdbx_description
1 polymer ?
#
loop_
_entity_poly.entity_id
_entity_poly.type
_entity_poly.pdbx_seq_one_letter_code
_entity_poly.pdbx_strand_id
1 'polypeptide(L)'
;MQSRIDGSLIASAYRSIPRKAMMPMPNGRPDPQLQQALEKVSPQAVQKARTTSQDFEAMFLNSMFSQMTTGLKGEGPFGDTPGTGVWRSMLTEQYSKSFAQAGGVGVSDAVFRTLIMQQANQTQPAAKETP
;
A
#
# COMPACT_ATOMS: atom_id res chain seq x y z
N MET A 1 0.02 -26.40 -63.15
CA MET A 1 0.54 -25.63 -61.99
C MET A 1 -0.65 -25.42 -61.07
N GLN A 2 -0.95 -26.25 -60.07
CA GLN A 2 -0.25 -26.42 -58.78
C GLN A 2 0.02 -25.03 -58.15
N SER A 3 -0.50 -24.63 -56.99
CA SER A 3 -0.41 -25.30 -55.69
C SER A 3 -1.25 -24.57 -54.62
N ARG A 4 -2.05 -25.35 -53.89
CA ARG A 4 -2.36 -25.37 -52.44
C ARG A 4 -2.51 -24.05 -51.65
N ILE A 5 -3.68 -23.96 -51.03
CA ILE A 5 -4.00 -23.09 -49.88
C ILE A 5 -3.74 -23.94 -48.63
N ASP A 6 -2.57 -23.79 -48.01
CA ASP A 6 -2.24 -24.47 -46.76
C ASP A 6 -2.64 -23.62 -45.55
N GLY A 7 -3.59 -24.16 -44.78
CA GLY A 7 -3.44 -24.46 -43.35
C GLY A 7 -2.96 -23.39 -42.37
N SER A 8 -3.83 -23.15 -41.38
CA SER A 8 -3.48 -22.96 -39.97
C SER A 8 -2.79 -21.67 -39.55
N LEU A 9 -3.57 -20.64 -39.17
CA LEU A 9 -3.15 -19.62 -38.19
C LEU A 9 -4.29 -19.09 -37.28
N ILE A 10 -5.31 -19.91 -36.98
CA ILE A 10 -6.29 -19.60 -35.93
C ILE A 10 -5.93 -20.26 -34.59
N ALA A 11 -4.74 -19.96 -34.08
CA ALA A 11 -4.41 -20.17 -32.67
C ALA A 11 -3.09 -19.46 -32.35
N SER A 12 -3.15 -18.36 -31.61
CA SER A 12 -2.18 -17.95 -30.57
C SER A 12 -2.21 -16.44 -30.41
N ALA A 13 -3.18 -15.94 -29.64
CA ALA A 13 -3.15 -14.56 -29.15
C ALA A 13 -3.55 -14.47 -27.67
N TYR A 14 -3.46 -15.56 -26.90
CA TYR A 14 -3.28 -15.46 -25.46
C TYR A 14 -1.83 -15.06 -25.18
N ARG A 15 -1.49 -13.83 -25.57
CA ARG A 15 -0.23 -13.19 -25.23
C ARG A 15 -0.25 -12.98 -23.72
N SER A 16 0.60 -13.77 -23.06
CA SER A 16 1.00 -13.64 -21.67
C SER A 16 1.08 -12.18 -21.24
N ILE A 17 0.24 -11.79 -20.28
CA ILE A 17 0.40 -10.51 -19.58
C ILE A 17 1.73 -10.63 -18.79
N PRO A 18 2.73 -9.76 -19.04
CA PRO A 18 3.97 -9.81 -18.28
C PRO A 18 3.71 -9.47 -16.81
N ARG A 19 4.28 -10.25 -15.88
CA ARG A 19 4.16 -10.08 -14.41
C ARG A 19 4.49 -8.68 -13.89
N LYS A 20 5.15 -7.85 -14.72
CA LYS A 20 5.46 -6.45 -14.45
C LYS A 20 4.24 -5.55 -14.26
N ALA A 21 3.07 -5.96 -14.77
CA ALA A 21 1.81 -5.22 -14.66
C ALA A 21 1.04 -5.44 -13.33
N MET A 22 1.54 -6.29 -12.42
CA MET A 22 0.81 -6.74 -11.22
C MET A 22 1.42 -6.29 -9.89
N MET A 23 2.12 -5.15 -9.86
CA MET A 23 2.73 -4.59 -8.65
C MET A 23 2.00 -3.32 -8.16
N PRO A 24 1.86 -3.11 -6.84
CA PRO A 24 1.29 -1.87 -6.30
C PRO A 24 2.20 -0.68 -6.67
N MET A 25 1.62 0.31 -7.33
CA MET A 25 2.30 1.53 -7.80
C MET A 25 1.83 2.73 -6.98
N PRO A 26 2.57 3.19 -5.95
CA PRO A 26 2.32 4.50 -5.38
C PRO A 26 2.69 5.56 -6.43
N ASN A 27 1.73 6.37 -6.87
CA ASN A 27 1.92 7.52 -7.77
C ASN A 27 2.44 7.22 -9.20
N GLY A 28 2.30 5.99 -9.70
CA GLY A 28 2.53 5.64 -11.12
C GLY A 28 3.98 5.74 -11.62
N ARG A 29 4.97 5.98 -10.74
CA ARG A 29 6.39 5.94 -11.08
C ARG A 29 7.01 4.62 -10.59
N PRO A 30 7.70 3.86 -11.46
CA PRO A 30 8.47 2.71 -11.02
C PRO A 30 9.51 3.14 -10.00
N ASP A 31 9.62 2.41 -8.89
CA ASP A 31 10.65 2.61 -7.87
C ASP A 31 11.73 1.52 -8.04
N PRO A 32 12.82 1.79 -8.78
CA PRO A 32 13.80 0.75 -9.12
C PRO A 32 14.56 0.28 -7.88
N GLN A 33 14.75 1.17 -6.91
CA GLN A 33 15.45 0.84 -5.67
C GLN A 33 14.61 -0.12 -4.81
N LEU A 34 13.29 0.07 -4.75
CA LEU A 34 12.40 -0.87 -4.06
C LEU A 34 12.45 -2.25 -4.70
N GLN A 35 12.44 -2.31 -6.04
CA GLN A 35 12.47 -3.57 -6.78
C GLN A 35 13.75 -4.35 -6.47
N GLN A 36 14.90 -3.70 -6.50
CA GLN A 36 16.19 -4.30 -6.15
C GLN A 36 16.24 -4.76 -4.69
N ALA A 37 15.63 -4.01 -3.76
CA ALA A 37 15.56 -4.39 -2.36
C ALA A 37 14.66 -5.62 -2.15
N LEU A 38 13.50 -5.68 -2.83
CA LEU A 38 12.58 -6.82 -2.77
C LEU A 38 13.22 -8.13 -3.25
N GLU A 39 14.13 -8.08 -4.22
CA GLU A 39 14.89 -9.27 -4.67
C GLU A 39 15.81 -9.84 -3.57
N LYS A 40 16.23 -9.01 -2.61
CA LYS A 40 17.14 -9.39 -1.52
C LYS A 40 16.40 -9.83 -0.25
N VAL A 41 15.08 -9.67 -0.19
CA VAL A 41 14.27 -9.91 1.00
C VAL A 41 13.40 -11.14 0.79
N SER A 42 13.29 -12.01 1.81
CA SER A 42 12.47 -13.22 1.70
C SER A 42 10.98 -12.89 1.54
N PRO A 43 10.19 -13.71 0.81
CA PRO A 43 8.76 -13.49 0.66
C PRO A 43 7.99 -13.38 1.99
N GLN A 44 8.42 -14.14 3.00
CA GLN A 44 7.84 -14.09 4.34
C GLN A 44 8.11 -12.73 5.02
N ALA A 45 9.32 -12.19 4.90
CA ALA A 45 9.65 -10.87 5.42
C ALA A 45 8.91 -9.76 4.68
N VAL A 46 8.73 -9.89 3.36
CA VAL A 46 7.89 -8.97 2.57
C VAL A 46 6.45 -8.96 3.07
N GLN A 47 5.85 -10.14 3.28
CA GLN A 47 4.47 -10.24 3.77
C GLN A 47 4.33 -9.65 5.17
N LYS A 48 5.30 -9.93 6.06
CA LYS A 48 5.34 -9.36 7.40
C LYS A 48 5.43 -7.83 7.36
N ALA A 49 6.34 -7.28 6.54
CA ALA A 49 6.48 -5.84 6.37
C ALA A 49 5.18 -5.18 5.87
N ARG A 50 4.45 -5.84 4.95
CA ARG A 50 3.15 -5.35 4.45
C ARG A 50 2.13 -5.27 5.59
N THR A 51 1.95 -6.34 6.35
CA THR A 51 1.01 -6.37 7.47
C THR A 51 1.40 -5.34 8.53
N THR A 52 2.67 -5.29 8.95
CA THR A 52 3.14 -4.32 9.96
C THR A 52 2.91 -2.87 9.51
N SER A 53 3.07 -2.58 8.22
CA SER A 53 2.86 -1.22 7.71
C SER A 53 1.37 -0.83 7.67
N GLN A 54 0.49 -1.78 7.38
CA GLN A 54 -0.96 -1.59 7.45
C GLN A 54 -1.43 -1.37 8.89
N ASP A 55 -0.93 -2.18 9.83
CA ASP A 55 -1.23 -2.04 11.26
C ASP A 55 -0.77 -0.67 11.79
N PHE A 56 0.41 -0.21 11.36
CA PHE A 56 0.90 1.13 11.69
C PHE A 56 -0.04 2.23 11.18
N GLU A 57 -0.49 2.15 9.93
CA GLU A 57 -1.44 3.11 9.37
C GLU A 57 -2.78 3.09 10.11
N ALA A 58 -3.26 1.91 10.53
CA ALA A 58 -4.47 1.80 11.34
C ALA A 58 -4.33 2.50 12.70
N MET A 59 -3.20 2.30 13.39
CA MET A 59 -2.91 3.00 14.65
C MET A 59 -2.78 4.52 14.46
N PHE A 60 -2.15 4.94 13.36
CA PHE A 60 -2.02 6.35 12.99
C PHE A 60 -3.40 6.97 12.77
N LEU A 61 -4.26 6.34 11.97
CA LEU A 61 -5.61 6.81 11.70
C LEU A 61 -6.45 6.86 12.99
N ASN A 62 -6.35 5.85 13.85
CA ASN A 62 -7.03 5.87 15.14
C ASN A 62 -6.61 7.09 15.98
N SER A 63 -5.31 7.36 16.04
CA SER A 63 -4.76 8.53 16.76
C SER A 63 -5.22 9.84 16.15
N MET A 64 -5.25 9.93 14.81
CA MET A 64 -5.72 11.10 14.08
C MET A 64 -7.20 11.38 14.33
N PHE A 65 -8.06 10.35 14.25
CA PHE A 65 -9.48 10.49 14.57
C PHE A 65 -9.71 10.83 16.05
N SER A 66 -8.93 10.24 16.96
CA SER A 66 -9.00 10.58 18.38
C SER A 66 -8.67 12.06 18.63
N GLN A 67 -7.63 12.60 18.00
CA GLN A 67 -7.28 14.02 18.12
C GLN A 67 -8.34 14.93 17.48
N MET A 68 -8.84 14.57 16.29
CA MET A 68 -9.89 15.32 15.60
C MET A 68 -11.18 15.37 16.40
N THR A 69 -11.56 14.27 17.07
CA THR A 69 -12.77 14.21 17.92
C THR A 69 -12.56 14.80 19.32
N THR A 70 -11.32 14.85 19.82
CA THR A 70 -11.01 15.45 21.12
C THR A 70 -11.15 16.97 21.09
N GLY A 71 -10.67 17.64 20.03
CA GLY A 71 -10.84 19.10 19.85
C GLY A 71 -12.28 19.54 19.58
N LEU A 72 -13.20 18.58 19.47
CA LEU A 72 -14.60 18.76 19.14
C LEU A 72 -15.53 18.66 20.38
N LYS A 73 -14.99 18.32 21.56
CA LYS A 73 -15.72 18.36 22.83
C LYS A 73 -15.99 19.82 23.23
N GLY A 74 -17.25 20.16 23.44
CA GLY A 74 -17.66 21.47 23.98
C GLY A 74 -17.63 22.64 23.00
N GLU A 75 -16.63 22.75 22.13
CA GLU A 75 -16.47 23.91 21.23
C GLU A 75 -16.50 23.53 19.75
N GLY A 76 -17.49 24.07 19.04
CA GLY A 76 -17.76 23.84 17.62
C GLY A 76 -19.16 24.34 17.27
N PRO A 77 -19.50 24.56 16.00
CA PRO A 77 -20.75 25.20 15.58
C PRO A 77 -22.04 24.48 16.04
N PHE A 78 -21.92 23.25 16.56
CA PHE A 78 -23.02 22.45 17.06
C PHE A 78 -23.07 22.30 18.60
N GLY A 79 -22.02 22.76 19.31
CA GLY A 79 -21.91 22.67 20.77
C GLY A 79 -21.87 21.23 21.30
N ASP A 80 -22.26 21.08 22.57
CA ASP A 80 -22.30 19.81 23.33
C ASP A 80 -23.74 19.37 23.63
N THR A 81 -24.68 19.66 22.71
CA THR A 81 -26.08 19.26 22.90
C THR A 81 -26.26 17.76 22.67
N PRO A 82 -27.21 17.08 23.36
CA PRO A 82 -27.41 15.63 23.26
C PRO A 82 -27.63 15.09 21.83
N GLY A 83 -28.08 15.93 20.89
CA GLY A 83 -28.29 15.55 19.48
C GLY A 83 -27.03 15.57 18.60
N THR A 84 -25.92 16.16 19.06
CA THR A 84 -24.71 16.32 18.23
C THR A 84 -23.89 15.05 18.05
N GLY A 85 -23.96 14.11 18.99
CA GLY A 85 -23.18 12.86 18.94
C GLY A 85 -23.46 12.04 17.68
N VAL A 86 -24.72 11.97 17.24
CA VAL A 86 -25.13 11.21 16.04
C VAL A 86 -24.53 11.80 14.77
N TRP A 87 -24.62 13.12 14.60
CA TRP A 87 -24.05 13.82 13.44
C TRP A 87 -22.52 13.69 13.39
N ARG A 88 -21.85 13.79 14.54
CA ARG A 88 -20.39 13.60 14.66
C ARG A 88 -19.96 12.19 14.28
N SER A 89 -20.71 11.17 14.71
CA SER A 89 -20.48 9.78 14.32
C SER A 89 -20.67 9.56 12.82
N MET A 90 -21.74 10.09 12.21
CA MET A 90 -21.98 9.98 10.77
C MET A 90 -20.86 10.65 9.94
N LEU A 91 -20.40 11.84 10.33
CA LEU A 91 -19.27 12.51 9.67
C LEU A 91 -17.98 11.71 9.80
N THR A 92 -17.68 11.21 10.99
CA THR A 92 -16.51 10.37 11.24
C THR A 92 -16.55 9.11 10.38
N GLU A 93 -17.73 8.49 10.24
CA GLU A 93 -17.93 7.31 9.41
C GLU A 93 -17.71 7.62 7.92
N GLN A 94 -18.24 8.75 7.41
CA GLN A 94 -18.03 9.17 6.03
C GLN A 94 -16.55 9.47 5.73
N TYR A 95 -15.86 10.18 6.63
CA TYR A 95 -14.42 10.38 6.49
C TYR A 95 -13.65 9.07 6.50
N SER A 96 -13.95 8.17 7.45
CA SER A 96 -13.31 6.85 7.53
C SER A 96 -13.51 6.03 6.25
N LYS A 97 -14.72 6.02 5.70
CA LYS A 97 -15.03 5.35 4.42
C LYS A 97 -14.27 5.99 3.26
N SER A 98 -14.20 7.32 3.20
CA SER A 98 -13.45 8.04 2.16
C SER A 98 -11.96 7.68 2.20
N PHE A 99 -11.35 7.60 3.38
CA PHE A 99 -9.95 7.20 3.52
C PHE A 99 -9.74 5.73 3.11
N ALA A 100 -10.61 4.82 3.55
CA ALA A 100 -10.52 3.41 3.16
C ALA A 100 -10.69 3.22 1.65
N GLN A 101 -11.65 3.90 1.02
CA GLN A 101 -11.88 3.85 -0.44
C GLN A 101 -10.71 4.43 -1.24
N ALA A 102 -10.02 5.44 -0.70
CA ALA A 102 -8.81 6.01 -1.31
C ALA A 102 -7.58 5.09 -1.17
N GLY A 103 -7.69 3.94 -0.48
CA GLY A 103 -6.58 3.03 -0.23
C GLY A 103 -5.75 3.40 1.01
N GLY A 104 -6.32 4.17 1.94
CA GLY A 104 -5.62 4.74 3.10
C GLY A 104 -5.14 6.16 2.83
N VAL A 105 -4.16 6.61 3.63
CA VAL A 105 -3.51 7.92 3.46
C VAL A 105 -2.13 7.81 2.82
N GLY A 106 -1.68 6.58 2.52
CA GLY A 106 -0.39 6.28 1.88
C GLY A 106 0.77 6.15 2.86
N VAL A 107 0.49 6.16 4.17
CA VAL A 107 1.52 6.02 5.22
C VAL A 107 2.05 4.59 5.25
N SER A 108 1.18 3.60 5.05
CA SER A 108 1.57 2.19 4.99
C SER A 108 2.56 1.92 3.85
N ASP A 109 2.41 2.54 2.68
CA ASP A 109 3.35 2.39 1.56
C ASP A 109 4.75 2.93 1.89
N ALA A 110 4.83 4.09 2.55
CA ALA A 110 6.09 4.70 2.97
C ALA A 110 6.81 3.87 4.03
N VAL A 111 6.07 3.37 5.03
CA VAL A 111 6.61 2.50 6.08
C VAL A 111 7.07 1.17 5.47
N PHE A 112 6.26 0.58 4.59
CA PHE A 112 6.59 -0.66 3.90
C PHE A 112 7.90 -0.53 3.13
N ARG A 113 8.03 0.53 2.32
CA ARG A 113 9.28 0.83 1.61
C ARG A 113 10.47 0.90 2.56
N THR A 114 10.32 1.61 3.67
CA THR A 114 11.42 1.78 4.66
C THR A 114 11.83 0.44 5.27
N LEU A 115 10.87 -0.39 5.67
CA LEU A 115 11.12 -1.71 6.23
C LEU A 115 11.83 -2.63 5.23
N ILE A 116 11.40 -2.63 3.97
CA ILE A 116 12.05 -3.42 2.91
C ILE A 116 13.49 -2.95 2.68
N MET A 117 13.73 -1.65 2.60
CA MET A 117 15.09 -1.11 2.43
C MET A 117 15.99 -1.48 3.62
N GLN A 118 15.48 -1.40 4.84
CA GLN A 118 16.21 -1.79 6.05
C GLN A 118 16.54 -3.30 6.04
N GLN A 119 15.56 -4.15 5.72
CA GLN A 119 15.73 -5.60 5.66
C GLN A 119 16.72 -6.01 4.56
N ALA A 120 16.66 -5.36 3.40
CA ALA A 120 17.60 -5.59 2.30
C ALA A 120 19.03 -5.19 2.65
N ASN A 121 19.21 -4.13 3.44
CA ASN A 121 20.53 -3.72 3.93
C ASN A 121 21.10 -4.71 4.95
N GLN A 122 20.27 -5.29 5.83
CA GLN A 122 20.72 -6.30 6.80
C GLN A 122 21.04 -7.67 6.18
N THR A 123 20.55 -7.94 4.97
CA THR A 123 20.81 -9.21 4.27
C THR A 123 22.13 -9.19 3.50
N GLN A 124 22.86 -8.05 3.48
CA GLN A 124 24.23 -8.01 2.97
C GLN A 124 25.20 -8.60 4.00
N PRO A 125 25.93 -9.68 3.68
CA PRO A 125 26.98 -10.16 4.57
C PRO A 125 28.03 -9.06 4.70
N ALA A 126 28.42 -8.77 5.95
CA ALA A 126 29.51 -7.85 6.27
C ALA A 126 30.67 -8.07 5.29
N ALA A 127 31.01 -7.02 4.55
CA ALA A 127 32.18 -7.01 3.68
C ALA A 127 33.37 -7.48 4.53
N LYS A 128 34.00 -8.59 4.12
CA LYS A 128 35.16 -9.15 4.81
C LYS A 128 36.26 -8.09 4.78
N GLU A 129 36.47 -7.41 5.91
CA GLU A 129 37.67 -6.63 6.16
C GLU A 129 38.86 -7.58 5.98
N THR A 130 39.70 -7.28 5.00
CA THR A 130 40.93 -8.02 4.74
C THR A 130 42.06 -7.35 5.55
N PRO A 131 43.03 -8.10 6.11
CA PRO A 131 43.93 -7.62 7.15
C PRO A 131 44.88 -6.50 6.71
#